data_AF-A0AAD7ZL39-F1
#
_entry.id   AF-A0AAD7ZL39-F1
#
_cell.length_a   1.000
_cell.length_b   1.000
_cell.length_c   1.000
_cell.angle_alpha   90.00
_cell.angle_beta   90.00
_cell.angle_gamma   90.00
#
_symmetry.space_group_name_H-M   'P 1'
#
loop_
_entity.id
_entity.type
_entity.pdbx_description
1 polymer ?
#
loop_
_entity_poly.entity_id
_entity_poly.type
_entity_poly.pdbx_seq_one_letter_code
_entity_poly.pdbx_strand_id
1 'polypeptide(L)'
;MPEPDNEVDVWQIRPCELYKEEYNDCTSIKARFHQYFVHGETIDCTQWKRDYDNCIRWKNDNNSKAMKELLDSEKDRRLKRLEGHFKNNVWAKRTEPPEDWNKPLPERFVKEYENTYLYHRAKEMAENDGRKEIENRTLCVIS
;
A
#
# COMPACT_ATOMS: atom_id res chain seq x y z
N MET A 1 -16.50 -12.60 29.49
CA MET A 1 -17.78 -11.97 29.10
C MET A 1 -17.50 -11.13 27.87
N PRO A 2 -17.89 -11.54 26.64
CA PRO A 2 -17.66 -10.72 25.47
C PRO A 2 -18.99 -10.14 24.95
N GLU A 3 -19.10 -8.82 24.95
CA GLU A 3 -20.01 -8.01 24.13
C GLU A 3 -19.42 -6.59 24.01
N PRO A 4 -19.74 -5.77 22.98
CA PRO A 4 -20.30 -6.08 21.66
C PRO A 4 -19.65 -5.23 20.54
N ASP A 5 -18.80 -5.80 19.67
CA ASP A 5 -18.36 -5.09 18.45
C ASP A 5 -19.12 -5.62 17.24
N ASN A 6 -20.30 -5.02 17.05
CA ASN A 6 -21.11 -5.12 15.83
C ASN A 6 -21.01 -3.82 15.01
N GLU A 7 -19.89 -3.12 15.09
CA GLU A 7 -19.50 -2.15 14.06
C GLU A 7 -18.67 -2.91 13.03
N VAL A 8 -19.34 -3.29 11.94
CA VAL A 8 -18.71 -4.09 10.90
C VAL A 8 -17.50 -3.32 10.38
N ASP A 9 -16.31 -3.93 10.49
CA ASP A 9 -15.01 -3.47 10.00
C ASP A 9 -14.96 -3.34 8.45
N VAL A 10 -16.01 -2.82 7.83
CA VAL A 10 -16.16 -2.68 6.36
C VAL A 10 -15.03 -1.83 5.79
N TRP A 11 -14.54 -0.84 6.55
CA TRP A 11 -13.38 -0.03 6.19
C TRP A 11 -12.11 -0.86 5.94
N GLN A 12 -12.05 -2.08 6.48
CA GLN A 12 -10.91 -2.98 6.27
C GLN A 12 -10.94 -3.66 4.91
N ILE A 13 -12.10 -3.73 4.26
CA ILE A 13 -12.31 -4.38 2.97
C ILE A 13 -11.84 -3.46 1.85
N ARG A 14 -10.96 -3.99 0.98
CA ARG A 14 -10.48 -3.27 -0.20
C ARG A 14 -11.52 -3.23 -1.33
N PRO A 15 -11.42 -2.26 -2.27
CA PRO A 15 -12.17 -2.29 -3.51
C PRO A 15 -12.05 -3.64 -4.25
N CYS A 16 -13.17 -4.14 -4.80
CA CYS A 16 -13.18 -5.46 -5.42
C CYS A 16 -12.18 -5.62 -6.58
N GLU A 17 -11.94 -4.57 -7.36
CA GLU A 17 -10.97 -4.59 -8.46
C GLU A 17 -9.56 -4.95 -7.98
N LEU A 18 -9.16 -4.54 -6.77
CA LEU A 18 -7.85 -4.89 -6.23
C LEU A 18 -7.71 -6.39 -6.02
N TYR A 19 -8.74 -7.12 -5.57
CA TYR A 19 -8.65 -8.58 -5.44
C TYR A 19 -8.51 -9.26 -6.80
N LYS A 20 -9.14 -8.71 -7.84
CA LYS A 20 -9.04 -9.21 -9.22
C LYS A 20 -7.66 -8.97 -9.80
N GLU A 21 -7.10 -7.78 -9.60
CA GLU A 21 -5.73 -7.44 -9.99
C GLU A 21 -4.73 -8.38 -9.31
N GLU A 22 -4.85 -8.59 -7.99
CA GLU A 22 -3.97 -9.49 -7.24
C GLU A 22 -4.07 -10.94 -7.73
N TYR A 23 -5.28 -11.41 -8.07
CA TYR A 23 -5.47 -12.71 -8.67
C TYR A 23 -4.80 -12.82 -10.05
N ASN A 24 -4.99 -11.82 -10.91
CA ASN A 24 -4.40 -11.76 -12.25
C ASN A 24 -2.87 -11.71 -12.16
N ASP A 25 -2.33 -10.89 -11.27
CA ASP A 25 -0.90 -10.80 -11.01
C ASP A 25 -0.37 -12.14 -10.51
N CYS A 26 -0.99 -12.74 -9.50
CA CYS A 26 -0.58 -14.03 -8.95
C CYS A 26 -0.57 -15.16 -9.99
N THR A 27 -1.51 -15.12 -10.94
CA THR A 27 -1.64 -16.13 -12.01
C THR A 27 -0.87 -15.80 -13.29
N SER A 28 -0.37 -14.58 -13.44
CA SER A 28 0.39 -14.15 -14.61
C SER A 28 1.68 -14.96 -14.80
N ILE A 29 2.08 -15.18 -16.05
CA ILE A 29 3.28 -15.97 -16.40
C ILE A 29 4.53 -15.39 -15.71
N LYS A 30 4.66 -14.06 -15.71
CA LYS A 30 5.80 -13.37 -15.08
C LYS A 30 5.84 -13.63 -13.57
N ALA A 31 4.69 -13.56 -12.88
CA ALA A 31 4.64 -13.84 -11.46
C ALA A 31 4.84 -15.32 -11.16
N ARG A 32 4.30 -16.23 -11.96
CA ARG A 32 4.54 -17.68 -11.79
C ARG A 32 6.01 -18.02 -11.92
N PHE A 33 6.71 -17.41 -12.88
CA PHE A 33 8.16 -17.55 -13.01
C PHE A 33 8.90 -17.02 -11.77
N HIS A 34 8.53 -15.84 -11.27
CA HIS A 34 9.13 -15.28 -10.06
C HIS A 34 8.85 -16.12 -8.80
N GLN A 35 7.62 -16.61 -8.64
CA GLN A 35 7.24 -17.51 -7.54
C GLN A 35 8.10 -18.77 -7.57
N TYR A 36 8.26 -19.40 -8.73
CA TYR A 36 9.11 -20.56 -8.90
C TYR A 36 10.57 -20.26 -8.56
N PHE A 37 11.09 -19.09 -8.93
CA PHE A 37 12.46 -18.69 -8.60
C PHE A 37 12.68 -18.50 -7.09
N VAL A 38 11.71 -17.91 -6.38
CA VAL A 38 11.82 -17.62 -4.94
C VAL A 38 11.50 -18.84 -4.07
N HIS A 39 10.46 -19.60 -4.42
CA HIS A 39 9.89 -20.65 -3.58
C HIS A 39 10.13 -22.06 -4.13
N GLY A 40 10.55 -22.22 -5.39
CA GLY A 40 10.70 -23.52 -6.05
C GLY A 40 9.38 -24.13 -6.55
N GLU A 41 8.25 -23.50 -6.24
CA GLU A 41 6.91 -23.96 -6.62
C GLU A 41 5.98 -22.78 -6.89
N THR A 42 4.83 -23.06 -7.50
CA THR A 42 3.78 -22.05 -7.71
C THR A 42 2.87 -22.00 -6.49
N ILE A 43 2.57 -20.79 -6.02
CA ILE A 43 1.70 -20.60 -4.84
C ILE A 43 0.21 -20.75 -5.21
N ASP A 44 -0.62 -21.12 -4.24
CA ASP A 44 -2.06 -21.16 -4.44
C ASP A 44 -2.66 -19.75 -4.49
N CYS A 45 -3.17 -19.36 -5.67
CA CYS A 45 -3.83 -18.06 -5.89
C CYS A 45 -5.35 -18.13 -5.69
N THR A 46 -5.92 -19.28 -5.33
CA THR A 46 -7.37 -19.47 -5.24
C THR A 46 -8.01 -18.59 -4.16
N GLN A 47 -7.25 -18.22 -3.12
CA GLN A 47 -7.68 -17.28 -2.09
C GLN A 47 -8.15 -15.96 -2.72
N TRP A 48 -7.34 -15.35 -3.58
CA TRP A 48 -7.68 -14.07 -4.21
C TRP A 48 -8.94 -14.14 -5.07
N LYS A 49 -9.15 -15.27 -5.74
CA LYS A 49 -10.36 -15.51 -6.52
C LYS A 49 -11.59 -15.59 -5.63
N ARG A 50 -11.51 -16.32 -4.52
CA ARG A 50 -12.60 -16.42 -3.53
C ARG A 50 -12.91 -15.07 -2.92
N ASP A 51 -11.88 -14.30 -2.56
CA ASP A 51 -12.03 -12.96 -1.99
C ASP A 51 -12.71 -12.01 -2.99
N TYR A 52 -12.34 -12.07 -4.27
CA TYR A 52 -13.01 -11.32 -5.33
C TYR A 52 -14.48 -11.74 -5.48
N ASP A 53 -14.76 -13.03 -5.59
CA ASP A 53 -16.13 -13.55 -5.74
C ASP A 53 -17.01 -13.17 -4.53
N ASN A 54 -16.45 -13.25 -3.33
CA ASN A 54 -17.12 -12.84 -2.08
C ASN A 54 -17.35 -11.32 -2.04
N CYS A 55 -16.41 -10.52 -2.52
CA CYS A 55 -16.55 -9.06 -2.61
C CYS A 55 -17.69 -8.67 -3.57
N ILE A 56 -17.77 -9.31 -4.74
CA ILE A 56 -18.84 -9.06 -5.71
C ILE A 56 -20.21 -9.50 -5.17
N ARG A 57 -20.30 -10.68 -4.55
CA ARG A 57 -21.54 -11.17 -3.92
C ARG A 57 -22.01 -10.26 -2.80
N TRP A 58 -21.08 -9.75 -1.99
CA TRP A 58 -21.41 -8.79 -0.95
C TRP A 58 -21.93 -7.47 -1.56
N LYS A 59 -21.29 -6.94 -2.60
CA LYS A 59 -21.74 -5.71 -3.26
C LYS A 59 -23.10 -5.83 -3.96
N ASN A 60 -23.37 -6.97 -4.59
CA ASN A 60 -24.58 -7.16 -5.39
C ASN A 60 -25.77 -7.63 -4.55
N ASP A 61 -25.54 -8.62 -3.67
CA ASP A 61 -26.61 -9.33 -2.97
C ASP A 61 -26.71 -8.93 -1.49
N ASN A 62 -25.87 -7.99 -1.04
CA ASN A 62 -25.70 -7.61 0.36
C ASN A 62 -25.48 -8.82 1.29
N ASN A 63 -24.76 -9.82 0.78
CA ASN A 63 -24.56 -11.10 1.44
C ASN A 63 -23.61 -10.96 2.66
N SER A 64 -24.18 -11.04 3.86
CA SER A 64 -23.44 -10.90 5.12
C SER A 64 -22.45 -12.02 5.40
N LYS A 65 -22.67 -13.22 4.85
CA LYS A 65 -21.74 -14.35 4.99
C LYS A 65 -20.49 -14.14 4.14
N ALA A 66 -20.67 -13.72 2.89
CA ALA A 66 -19.56 -13.41 1.98
C ALA A 66 -18.68 -12.28 2.53
N MET A 67 -19.32 -11.26 3.11
CA MET A 67 -18.63 -10.16 3.78
C MET A 67 -17.77 -10.63 4.97
N LYS A 68 -18.30 -11.52 5.82
CA LYS A 68 -17.55 -12.06 6.97
C LYS A 68 -16.33 -12.86 6.53
N GLU A 69 -16.49 -13.75 5.55
CA GLU A 69 -15.39 -14.55 5.01
C GLU A 69 -14.28 -13.67 4.42
N LEU A 70 -14.66 -12.61 3.70
CA LEU A 70 -13.73 -11.63 3.16
C LEU A 70 -13.01 -10.82 4.25
N LEU A 71 -13.73 -10.47 5.32
CA LEU A 71 -13.15 -9.74 6.45
C LEU A 71 -12.12 -10.61 7.19
N ASP A 72 -12.42 -11.89 7.39
CA ASP A 72 -11.52 -12.83 8.02
C ASP A 72 -10.25 -13.04 7.18
N SER A 73 -10.38 -13.18 5.85
CA SER A 73 -9.23 -13.30 4.95
C SER A 73 -8.34 -12.04 4.96
N GLU A 74 -8.94 -10.85 5.04
CA GLU A 74 -8.22 -9.58 5.19
C GLU A 74 -7.47 -9.48 6.53
N LYS A 75 -8.11 -9.90 7.63
CA LYS A 75 -7.49 -9.96 8.97
C LYS A 75 -6.29 -10.91 8.97
N ASP A 76 -6.45 -12.11 8.44
CA ASP A 76 -5.38 -13.10 8.34
C ASP A 76 -4.19 -12.59 7.52
N ARG A 77 -4.46 -11.92 6.40
CA ARG A 77 -3.43 -11.34 5.56
C ARG A 77 -2.64 -10.25 6.28
N ARG A 78 -3.32 -9.34 6.99
CA ARG A 78 -2.68 -8.29 7.78
C ARG A 78 -1.80 -8.89 8.87
N LEU A 79 -2.29 -9.92 9.57
CA LEU A 79 -1.54 -10.64 10.59
C LEU A 79 -0.28 -11.29 10.00
N LYS A 80 -0.37 -12.00 8.88
CA LYS A 80 0.79 -12.59 8.19
C LYS A 80 1.83 -11.53 7.80
N ARG A 81 1.40 -10.38 7.28
CA ARG A 81 2.32 -9.28 6.93
C ARG A 81 3.03 -8.71 8.16
N LEU A 82 2.33 -8.61 9.29
CA LEU A 82 2.88 -8.08 10.53
C LEU A 82 3.64 -9.13 11.35
N GLU A 83 3.55 -10.40 10.99
CA GLU A 83 4.15 -11.51 11.73
C GLU A 83 5.65 -11.31 11.95
N GLY A 84 6.39 -10.92 10.91
CA GLY A 84 7.82 -10.61 11.01
C GLY A 84 8.11 -9.43 11.95
N HIS A 85 7.24 -8.42 11.98
CA HIS A 85 7.37 -7.26 12.88
C HIS A 85 7.10 -7.64 14.35
N PHE A 86 6.18 -8.58 14.62
CA PHE A 86 5.91 -9.05 15.97
C PHE A 86 6.90 -10.10 16.46
N LYS A 87 7.40 -10.96 15.58
CA LYS A 87 8.39 -12.00 15.91
C LYS A 87 9.81 -11.46 16.08
N ASN A 88 10.09 -10.25 15.58
CA ASN A 88 11.41 -9.64 15.71
C ASN A 88 11.72 -9.31 17.18
N ASN A 89 12.73 -9.99 17.73
CA ASN A 89 13.24 -9.79 19.10
C ASN A 89 14.57 -9.01 19.13
N VAL A 90 15.12 -8.65 17.97
CA VAL A 90 16.41 -7.94 17.85
C VAL A 90 16.23 -6.45 18.14
N TRP A 91 15.10 -5.87 17.72
CA TRP A 91 14.82 -4.44 17.87
C TRP A 91 13.62 -4.18 18.78
N ALA A 92 13.79 -3.30 19.77
CA ALA A 92 12.70 -2.80 20.58
C ALA A 92 11.82 -1.82 19.77
N LYS A 93 10.50 -1.94 19.91
CA LYS A 93 9.54 -1.03 19.27
C LYS A 93 9.56 0.32 19.97
N ARG A 94 9.62 1.40 19.18
CA ARG A 94 9.54 2.76 19.70
C ARG A 94 8.09 3.05 20.08
N THR A 95 7.87 3.64 21.25
CA THR A 95 6.56 4.15 21.69
C THR A 95 6.29 5.53 21.13
N GLU A 96 7.33 6.35 21.05
CA GLU A 96 7.26 7.75 20.64
C GLU A 96 8.43 8.08 19.69
N PRO A 97 8.25 9.08 18.80
CA PRO A 97 9.38 9.61 18.05
C PRO A 97 10.43 10.18 19.02
N PRO A 98 11.72 10.18 18.63
CA PRO A 98 12.74 10.88 19.41
C PRO A 98 12.37 12.34 19.63
N GLU A 99 12.75 12.93 20.78
CA GLU A 99 12.54 14.36 21.08
C GLU A 99 13.05 15.28 19.96
N ASP A 100 14.15 14.85 19.33
CA ASP A 100 14.85 15.59 18.29
C ASP A 100 14.34 15.34 16.87
N TRP A 101 13.25 14.59 16.70
CA TRP A 101 12.74 14.19 15.39
C TRP A 101 12.44 15.38 14.47
N ASN A 102 11.95 16.49 15.04
CA ASN A 102 11.59 17.70 14.32
C ASN A 102 12.68 18.80 14.41
N LYS A 103 13.93 18.46 14.78
CA LYS A 103 15.01 19.45 14.76
C LYS A 103 15.24 19.97 13.33
N PRO A 104 15.53 21.27 13.17
CA PRO A 104 15.86 21.82 11.86
C PRO A 104 17.08 21.09 11.29
N LEU A 105 17.14 21.00 9.96
CA LEU A 105 18.30 20.40 9.29
C LEU A 105 19.58 21.15 9.70
N PRO A 106 20.69 20.42 9.94
CA PRO A 106 21.98 21.04 10.20
C PRO A 106 22.36 22.05 9.11
N GLU A 107 22.99 23.17 9.50
CA GLU A 107 23.30 24.30 8.63
C GLU A 107 24.06 23.89 7.36
N ARG A 108 24.97 22.91 7.47
CA ARG A 108 25.71 22.36 6.32
C ARG A 108 24.78 21.83 5.22
N PHE A 109 23.72 21.09 5.59
CA PHE A 109 22.78 20.53 4.62
C PHE A 109 21.89 21.60 4.00
N VAL A 110 21.52 22.63 4.76
CA VAL A 110 20.77 23.77 4.22
C VAL A 110 21.60 24.49 3.15
N LYS A 111 22.88 24.76 3.42
CA LYS A 111 23.81 25.37 2.46
C LYS A 111 24.08 24.51 1.23
N GLU A 112 24.22 23.20 1.41
CA GLU A 112 24.35 22.27 0.28
C GLU A 112 23.09 22.27 -0.58
N TYR A 113 21.91 22.33 0.05
CA TYR A 113 20.63 22.33 -0.65
C TYR A 113 20.42 23.59 -1.50
N GLU A 114 20.82 24.77 -1.03
CA GLU A 114 20.66 26.07 -1.72
C GLU A 114 21.25 26.12 -3.14
N ASN A 115 22.25 25.31 -3.45
CA ASN A 115 22.89 25.27 -4.77
C ASN A 115 22.46 24.06 -5.62
N THR A 116 21.50 23.28 -5.15
CA THR A 116 21.00 22.13 -5.90
C THR A 116 20.00 22.56 -6.97
N TYR A 117 19.97 21.80 -8.06
CA TYR A 117 18.94 21.95 -9.09
C TYR A 117 17.52 21.92 -8.52
N LEU A 118 17.28 21.05 -7.53
CA LEU A 118 15.96 20.90 -6.91
C LEU A 118 15.52 22.17 -6.17
N TYR A 119 16.44 22.82 -5.45
CA TYR A 119 16.15 24.09 -4.78
C TYR A 119 15.75 25.18 -5.77
N HIS A 120 16.53 25.36 -6.84
CA HIS A 120 16.22 26.36 -7.86
C HIS A 120 14.90 26.06 -8.56
N ARG A 121 14.62 24.79 -8.90
CA ARG A 121 13.32 24.41 -9.50
C ARG A 121 12.15 24.61 -8.55
N ALA A 122 12.30 24.24 -7.29
CA ALA A 122 11.25 24.47 -6.30
C ALA A 122 10.96 25.96 -6.13
N LYS A 123 12.00 26.80 -6.14
CA LYS A 123 11.88 28.26 -6.09
C LYS A 123 11.19 28.82 -7.34
N GLU A 124 11.62 28.41 -8.53
CA GLU A 124 10.96 28.78 -9.79
C GLU A 124 9.49 28.38 -9.82
N MET A 125 9.14 27.17 -9.34
CA MET A 125 7.76 26.68 -9.28
C MET A 125 6.90 27.38 -8.23
N ALA A 126 7.51 27.94 -7.18
CA ALA A 126 6.79 28.70 -6.16
C ALA A 126 6.57 30.16 -6.58
N GLU A 127 7.53 30.73 -7.32
CA GLU A 127 7.51 32.13 -7.79
C GLU A 127 6.69 32.29 -9.08
N ASN A 128 6.82 31.36 -10.02
CA ASN A 128 5.91 31.26 -11.16
C ASN A 128 4.68 30.49 -10.69
N ASP A 129 3.47 31.02 -10.86
CA ASP A 129 2.22 30.28 -10.66
C ASP A 129 2.25 29.02 -11.55
N GLY A 130 2.81 27.93 -11.02
CA GLY A 130 3.28 26.76 -11.77
C GLY A 130 2.18 26.01 -12.52
N ARG A 131 0.94 26.45 -12.34
CA ARG A 131 -0.24 26.03 -13.11
C ARG A 131 -0.16 26.46 -14.58
N LYS A 132 0.42 27.63 -14.90
CA LYS A 132 0.42 28.18 -16.27
C LYS A 132 1.47 27.57 -17.19
N GLU A 133 2.57 27.06 -16.64
CA GLU A 133 3.65 26.47 -17.45
C GLU A 133 3.43 24.97 -17.74
N ILE A 134 2.64 24.28 -16.91
CA ILE A 134 2.28 22.87 -17.10
C ILE A 134 1.25 22.69 -18.23
N GLU A 135 0.31 23.64 -18.40
CA GLU A 135 -0.67 23.60 -19.50
C GLU A 135 -0.04 23.65 -20.90
N ASN A 136 1.16 24.24 -21.04
CA ASN A 136 1.82 24.46 -22.32
C ASN A 136 2.94 23.47 -22.66
N ARG A 137 3.23 22.50 -21.79
CA ARG A 137 4.25 21.48 -22.04
C ARG A 137 3.61 20.20 -22.57
N THR A 138 3.74 19.95 -23.88
CA THR A 138 3.54 18.61 -24.42
C THR A 138 4.62 17.70 -23.83
N LEU A 139 4.22 16.89 -22.85
CA LEU A 139 5.09 15.88 -22.26
C LEU A 139 5.42 14.83 -23.34
N CYS A 140 6.63 14.87 -23.87
CA CYS A 140 7.16 13.77 -24.66
C CYS A 140 7.42 12.59 -23.72
N VAL A 141 6.52 11.61 -23.74
CA VAL A 141 6.77 10.28 -23.18
C VAL A 141 7.53 9.50 -24.24
N ILE A 142 8.72 9.01 -23.90
CA ILE A 142 9.40 8.01 -24.73
C ILE A 142 8.56 6.73 -24.61
N SER A 143 7.85 6.41 -25.70
CA SER A 143 7.13 5.16 -25.92
C SER A 143 8.08 4.00 -26.16
#